data_AF-A0A3Y2AEY2-F1
#
_entry.id   AF-A0A3Y2AEY2-F1
#
_cell.length_a   1.000
_cell.length_b   1.000
_cell.length_c   1.000
_cell.angle_alpha   90.00
_cell.angle_beta   90.00
_cell.angle_gamma   90.00
#
_symmetry.space_group_name_H-M   'P 1'
#
loop_
_entity.id
_entity.type
_entity.pdbx_description
1 polymer ?
#
loop_
_entity_poly.entity_id
_entity_poly.type
_entity_poly.pdbx_seq_one_letter_code
_entity_poly.pdbx_strand_id
1 'polypeptide(L)'
;MGCMKEYMQDLEAERFDEWLEENYPDVNPNSEEWEQAANLYCWEQEALADQAQWEHEHGLFVASLNNVHLRYIHAKEELKKLYTLLDKEQPELVYRMSFVHAVTVMEAYLMYCARALLEHDWPLKRFLNEYYLKSAPKVTNKDKTAARTMDVELFRPAARNYVSRMTFHNVKTIERYFGAVLHIPPVWPTEPLGIISDWRNDLVHRNGVDEHDVPRGISAQQLQNTLQKVSDLIEAADISLRQEVDYFGNWRNEENRAIIASALNISPVGESH
;
A
#
# COMPACT_ATOMS: atom_id res chain seq x y z
N MET A 1 2.77 34.01 23.19
CA MET A 1 3.25 33.39 21.93
C MET A 1 4.25 34.23 21.15
N GLY A 2 4.49 35.53 21.46
CA GLY A 2 5.48 36.37 20.75
C GLY A 2 6.95 35.98 21.00
N CYS A 3 7.33 35.75 22.26
CA CYS A 3 8.73 35.48 22.65
C CYS A 3 9.37 34.23 22.00
N MET A 4 8.58 33.17 21.73
CA MET A 4 9.10 31.96 21.06
C MET A 4 9.34 32.18 19.56
N LYS A 5 8.52 33.03 18.92
CA LYS A 5 8.66 33.35 17.50
C LYS A 5 9.86 34.26 17.26
N GLU A 6 10.03 35.29 18.09
CA GLU A 6 11.19 36.20 18.04
C GLU A 6 12.49 35.41 18.26
N TYR A 7 12.52 34.52 19.25
CA TYR A 7 13.68 33.64 19.49
C TYR A 7 14.02 32.73 18.30
N MET A 8 13.03 32.15 17.62
CA MET A 8 13.28 31.35 16.41
C MET A 8 13.83 32.20 15.25
N GLN A 9 13.34 33.43 15.10
CA GLN A 9 13.82 34.36 14.07
C GLN A 9 15.26 34.80 14.32
N ASP A 10 15.63 35.04 15.58
CA ASP A 10 17.01 35.38 15.96
C ASP A 10 17.96 34.19 15.67
N LEU A 11 17.54 32.96 15.98
CA LEU A 11 18.32 31.76 15.67
C LEU A 11 18.49 31.51 14.16
N GLU A 12 17.49 31.81 13.35
CA GLU A 12 17.58 31.70 11.88
C GLU A 12 18.53 32.75 11.30
N ALA A 13 18.53 33.97 11.86
CA ALA A 13 19.45 35.03 11.47
C ALA A 13 20.91 34.70 11.83
N GLU A 14 21.15 34.19 13.04
CA GLU A 14 22.48 33.74 13.47
C GLU A 14 23.03 32.63 12.55
N ARG A 15 22.19 31.65 12.18
CA ARG A 15 22.59 30.58 11.25
C ARG A 15 22.91 31.10 9.85
N PHE A 16 22.18 32.10 9.38
CA PHE A 16 22.45 32.72 8.10
C PHE A 16 23.78 33.48 8.12
N ASP A 17 24.04 34.25 9.18
CA ASP A 17 25.29 35.00 9.34
C ASP A 17 26.50 34.06 9.42
N GLU A 18 26.40 32.94 10.15
CA GLU A 18 27.43 31.90 10.20
C GLU A 18 27.69 31.27 8.81
N TRP A 19 26.65 30.89 8.09
CA TRP A 19 26.78 30.34 6.74
C TRP A 19 27.38 31.35 5.75
N LEU A 20 27.03 32.63 5.88
CA LEU A 20 27.54 33.71 5.04
C LEU A 20 29.02 33.97 5.32
N GLU A 21 29.46 33.95 6.58
CA GLU A 21 30.87 34.07 6.95
C GLU A 21 31.71 32.91 6.39
N GLU A 22 31.17 31.70 6.37
CA GLU A 22 31.86 30.52 5.84
C GLU A 22 31.94 30.48 4.30
N ASN A 23 30.85 30.82 3.60
CA ASN A 23 30.76 30.68 2.15
C ASN A 23 31.09 31.96 1.37
N TYR A 24 30.87 33.13 1.97
CA TYR A 24 30.96 34.45 1.35
C TYR A 24 31.52 35.53 2.31
N PRO A 25 32.74 35.35 2.86
CA PRO A 25 33.27 36.16 3.97
C PRO A 25 33.43 37.66 3.69
N ASP A 26 33.64 38.04 2.43
CA ASP A 26 33.92 39.42 2.02
C ASP A 26 32.68 40.17 1.48
N VAL A 27 31.49 39.54 1.55
CA VAL A 27 30.27 40.09 0.94
C VAL A 27 29.67 41.19 1.81
N ASN A 28 29.39 42.35 1.19
CA ASN A 28 28.84 43.52 1.86
C ASN A 28 27.31 43.39 1.99
N PRO A 29 26.71 43.56 3.19
CA PRO A 29 25.26 43.45 3.42
C PRO A 29 24.34 44.29 2.51
N ASN A 30 24.85 45.35 1.88
CA ASN A 30 24.06 46.20 0.96
C ASN A 30 24.42 45.98 -0.51
N SER A 31 25.02 44.85 -0.85
CA SER A 31 25.47 44.51 -2.21
C SER A 31 24.53 43.52 -2.89
N GLU A 32 24.55 43.50 -4.23
CA GLU A 32 23.78 42.54 -5.03
C GLU A 32 24.27 41.10 -4.77
N GLU A 33 25.56 40.93 -4.49
CA GLU A 33 26.18 39.66 -4.11
C GLU A 33 25.63 39.12 -2.79
N TRP A 34 25.31 39.99 -1.83
CA TRP A 34 24.67 39.59 -0.57
C TRP A 34 23.24 39.10 -0.79
N GLU A 35 22.47 39.79 -1.63
CA GLU A 35 21.12 39.37 -1.99
C GLU A 35 21.13 38.01 -2.72
N GLN A 36 22.12 37.79 -3.60
CA GLN A 36 22.32 36.49 -4.24
C GLN A 36 22.69 35.39 -3.24
N ALA A 37 23.61 35.66 -2.30
CA ALA A 37 23.99 34.72 -1.24
C ALA A 37 22.82 34.38 -0.31
N ALA A 38 22.00 35.39 0.05
CA ALA A 38 20.78 35.19 0.82
C ALA A 38 19.77 34.30 0.09
N ASN A 39 19.55 34.53 -1.21
CA ASN A 39 18.68 33.67 -2.01
C ASN A 39 19.21 32.24 -2.12
N LEU A 40 20.52 32.05 -2.30
CA LEU A 40 21.15 30.74 -2.34
C LEU A 40 20.97 29.98 -1.01
N TYR A 41 21.23 30.64 0.12
CA TYR A 41 21.00 30.06 1.44
C TYR A 41 19.53 29.64 1.62
N CYS A 42 18.59 30.52 1.25
CA CYS A 42 17.16 30.19 1.32
C CYS A 42 16.83 28.93 0.49
N TRP A 43 17.32 28.83 -0.74
CA TRP A 43 17.10 27.63 -1.58
C TRP A 43 17.77 26.38 -1.01
N GLU A 44 18.96 26.50 -0.42
CA GLU A 44 19.62 25.38 0.25
C GLU A 44 18.82 24.89 1.46
N GLN A 45 18.30 25.81 2.28
CA GLN A 45 17.45 25.44 3.42
C GLN A 45 16.12 24.81 2.97
N GLU A 46 15.50 25.35 1.91
CA GLU A 46 14.31 24.73 1.31
C GLU A 46 14.61 23.32 0.80
N ALA A 47 15.72 23.13 0.08
CA ALA A 47 16.11 21.82 -0.43
C ALA A 47 16.41 20.81 0.70
N LEU A 48 17.07 21.24 1.78
CA LEU A 48 17.33 20.41 2.96
C LEU A 48 16.02 20.04 3.69
N ALA A 49 15.09 20.98 3.82
CA ALA A 49 13.79 20.75 4.42
C ALA A 49 12.96 19.75 3.60
N ASP A 50 12.91 19.94 2.27
CA ASP A 50 12.24 19.03 1.34
C ASP A 50 12.85 17.62 1.40
N GLN A 51 14.19 17.52 1.47
CA GLN A 51 14.86 16.23 1.62
C GLN A 51 14.53 15.56 2.96
N ALA A 52 14.58 16.29 4.07
CA ALA A 52 14.25 15.75 5.39
C ALA A 52 12.79 15.30 5.47
N GLN A 53 11.87 16.06 4.88
CA GLN A 53 10.47 15.68 4.76
C GLN A 53 10.32 14.40 3.93
N TRP A 54 10.97 14.31 2.77
CA TRP A 54 10.94 13.12 1.93
C TRP A 54 11.48 11.89 2.66
N GLU A 55 12.62 12.00 3.36
CA GLU A 55 13.20 10.91 4.14
C GLU A 55 12.27 10.43 5.25
N HIS A 56 11.61 11.37 5.93
CA HIS A 56 10.61 11.07 6.96
C HIS A 56 9.41 10.32 6.38
N GLU A 57 8.79 10.86 5.32
CA GLU A 57 7.63 10.25 4.66
C GLU A 57 7.97 8.88 4.05
N HIS A 58 9.14 8.77 3.42
CA HIS A 58 9.64 7.51 2.87
C HIS A 58 9.89 6.48 3.97
N GLY A 59 10.46 6.89 5.11
CA GLY A 59 10.65 6.03 6.28
C GLY A 59 9.33 5.49 6.82
N LEU A 60 8.33 6.35 6.98
CA LEU A 60 6.97 5.95 7.39
C LEU A 60 6.33 5.00 6.38
N PHE A 61 6.46 5.28 5.08
CA PHE A 61 5.95 4.42 4.02
C PHE A 61 6.59 3.02 4.08
N VAL A 62 7.91 2.93 4.17
CA VAL A 62 8.65 1.66 4.29
C VAL A 62 8.22 0.88 5.53
N ALA A 63 8.05 1.56 6.67
CA ALA A 63 7.53 0.93 7.89
C ALA A 63 6.10 0.38 7.69
N SER A 64 5.25 1.10 6.93
CA SER A 64 3.88 0.66 6.62
C SER A 64 3.81 -0.61 5.78
N LEU A 65 4.83 -0.91 4.95
CA LEU A 65 4.80 -2.01 3.98
C LEU A 65 4.62 -3.39 4.61
N ASN A 66 4.98 -3.50 5.89
CA ASN A 66 4.94 -4.73 6.67
C ASN A 66 3.81 -4.73 7.72
N ASN A 67 2.89 -3.78 7.66
CA ASN A 67 1.81 -3.64 8.64
C ASN A 67 0.44 -3.49 7.96
N VAL A 68 -0.40 -4.52 8.10
CA VAL A 68 -1.75 -4.57 7.53
C VAL A 68 -2.60 -3.34 7.90
N HIS A 69 -2.58 -2.94 9.17
CA HIS A 69 -3.42 -1.85 9.66
C HIS A 69 -2.96 -0.48 9.14
N LEU A 70 -1.65 -0.22 9.08
CA LEU A 70 -1.14 1.01 8.50
C LEU A 70 -1.51 1.11 7.01
N ARG A 71 -1.44 -0.01 6.27
CA ARG A 71 -1.87 -0.05 4.86
C ARG A 71 -3.36 0.25 4.69
N TYR A 72 -4.19 -0.18 5.63
CA TYR A 72 -5.62 0.13 5.64
C TYR A 72 -5.88 1.63 5.88
N ILE A 73 -5.19 2.24 6.85
CA ILE A 73 -5.28 3.69 7.10
C ILE A 73 -4.91 4.47 5.83
N HIS A 74 -3.77 4.15 5.21
CA HIS A 74 -3.35 4.78 3.97
C HIS A 74 -4.39 4.62 2.85
N ALA A 75 -4.94 3.41 2.66
CA ALA A 75 -5.95 3.18 1.64
C ALA A 75 -7.23 4.02 1.87
N LYS A 76 -7.68 4.13 3.13
CA LYS A 76 -8.85 4.95 3.47
C LYS A 76 -8.62 6.44 3.28
N GLU A 77 -7.42 6.93 3.60
CA GLU A 77 -7.06 8.32 3.35
C GLU A 77 -7.07 8.65 1.86
N GLU A 78 -6.51 7.77 1.02
CA GLU A 78 -6.56 7.93 -0.43
C GLU A 78 -7.98 7.89 -1.00
N LEU A 79 -8.81 6.93 -0.56
CA LEU A 79 -10.21 6.88 -0.97
C LEU A 79 -10.99 8.12 -0.52
N LYS A 80 -10.72 8.64 0.68
CA LYS A 80 -11.34 9.87 1.18
C LYS A 80 -11.03 11.07 0.28
N LYS A 81 -9.79 11.18 -0.23
CA LYS A 81 -9.42 12.21 -1.22
C LYS A 81 -10.20 12.05 -2.52
N LEU A 82 -10.49 10.82 -2.96
CA LEU A 82 -11.32 10.59 -4.15
C LEU A 82 -12.80 10.95 -3.91
N TYR A 83 -13.32 10.71 -2.70
CA TYR A 83 -14.68 11.11 -2.35
C TYR A 83 -14.91 12.62 -2.42
N THR A 84 -13.91 13.45 -2.10
CA THR A 84 -14.06 14.92 -2.18
C THR A 84 -14.26 15.43 -3.60
N LEU A 85 -13.86 14.65 -4.62
CA LEU A 85 -14.10 14.98 -6.03
C LEU A 85 -15.59 14.89 -6.39
N LEU A 86 -16.41 14.26 -5.56
CA LEU A 86 -17.87 14.21 -5.72
C LEU A 86 -18.59 15.43 -5.13
N ASP A 87 -17.91 16.29 -4.37
CA ASP A 87 -18.53 17.48 -3.74
C ASP A 87 -18.96 18.53 -4.77
N LYS A 88 -18.34 18.52 -5.96
CA LYS A 88 -18.62 19.42 -7.06
C LYS A 88 -18.59 18.64 -8.37
N GLU A 89 -19.29 19.16 -9.37
CA GLU A 89 -19.23 18.60 -10.72
C GLU A 89 -17.80 18.72 -11.27
N GLN A 90 -17.29 17.61 -11.82
CA GLN A 90 -15.97 17.53 -12.42
C GLN A 90 -16.10 17.17 -13.89
N PRO A 91 -15.11 17.54 -14.71
CA PRO A 91 -14.99 17.01 -16.06
C PRO A 91 -14.93 15.47 -16.05
N GLU A 92 -15.49 14.84 -17.06
CA GLU A 92 -15.52 13.37 -17.19
C GLU A 92 -14.12 12.73 -17.07
N LEU A 93 -13.09 13.38 -17.61
CA LEU A 93 -11.70 12.93 -17.51
C LEU A 93 -11.26 12.74 -16.05
N VAL A 94 -11.66 13.64 -15.16
CA VAL A 94 -11.36 13.55 -13.73
C VAL A 94 -12.03 12.29 -13.17
N TYR A 95 -13.31 12.07 -13.47
CA TYR A 95 -14.02 10.87 -13.01
C TYR A 95 -13.41 9.57 -13.54
N ARG A 96 -12.97 9.54 -14.81
CA ARG A 96 -12.25 8.40 -15.39
C ARG A 96 -10.95 8.11 -14.64
N MET A 97 -10.13 9.14 -14.38
CA MET A 97 -8.89 8.99 -13.64
C MET A 97 -9.13 8.55 -12.20
N SER A 98 -10.12 9.12 -11.52
CA SER A 98 -10.51 8.74 -10.16
C SER A 98 -10.99 7.30 -10.07
N PHE A 99 -11.76 6.84 -11.06
CA PHE A 99 -12.20 5.44 -11.15
C PHE A 99 -10.99 4.50 -11.23
N VAL A 100 -10.06 4.76 -12.15
CA VAL A 100 -8.85 3.95 -12.32
C VAL A 100 -8.00 3.98 -11.04
N HIS A 101 -7.90 5.15 -10.40
CA HIS A 101 -7.14 5.31 -9.16
C HIS A 101 -7.77 4.55 -8.00
N ALA A 102 -9.10 4.53 -7.86
CA ALA A 102 -9.78 3.74 -6.83
C ALA A 102 -9.43 2.24 -6.92
N VAL A 103 -9.42 1.68 -8.14
CA VAL A 103 -9.00 0.29 -8.37
C VAL A 103 -7.52 0.08 -8.03
N THR A 104 -6.69 1.09 -8.32
CA THR A 104 -5.25 1.06 -8.01
C THR A 104 -5.01 1.06 -6.50
N VAL A 105 -5.77 1.86 -5.74
CA VAL A 105 -5.70 1.90 -4.26
C VAL A 105 -6.05 0.53 -3.68
N MET A 106 -7.14 -0.09 -4.16
CA MET A 106 -7.55 -1.44 -3.78
C MET A 106 -6.46 -2.48 -4.07
N GLU A 107 -5.92 -2.49 -5.29
CA GLU A 107 -4.90 -3.44 -5.72
C GLU A 107 -3.61 -3.29 -4.91
N ALA A 108 -3.17 -2.05 -4.69
CA ALA A 108 -2.01 -1.75 -3.87
C ALA A 108 -2.23 -2.19 -2.42
N TYR A 109 -3.39 -1.90 -1.84
CA TYR A 109 -3.75 -2.34 -0.49
C TYR A 109 -3.65 -3.87 -0.36
N LEU A 110 -4.33 -4.62 -1.23
CA LEU A 110 -4.30 -6.08 -1.20
C LEU A 110 -2.89 -6.64 -1.42
N MET A 111 -2.11 -6.09 -2.35
CA MET A 111 -0.73 -6.52 -2.59
C MET A 111 0.17 -6.30 -1.36
N TYR A 112 0.11 -5.12 -0.75
CA TYR A 112 0.91 -4.83 0.44
C TYR A 112 0.46 -5.64 1.65
N CYS A 113 -0.84 -5.88 1.84
CA CYS A 113 -1.34 -6.77 2.88
C CYS A 113 -0.91 -8.23 2.64
N ALA A 114 -1.00 -8.70 1.41
CA ALA A 114 -0.49 -10.01 1.02
C ALA A 114 0.98 -10.19 1.38
N ARG A 115 1.80 -9.14 1.15
CA ARG A 115 3.22 -9.11 1.54
C ARG A 115 3.38 -9.04 3.06
N ALA A 116 2.65 -8.18 3.76
CA ALA A 116 2.74 -8.00 5.21
C ALA A 116 2.38 -9.28 5.98
N LEU A 117 1.43 -10.08 5.49
CA LEU A 117 1.14 -11.40 6.07
C LEU A 117 2.37 -12.31 6.11
N LEU A 118 3.25 -12.21 5.11
CA LEU A 118 4.48 -12.98 5.03
C LEU A 118 5.54 -12.55 6.05
N GLU A 119 5.26 -11.59 6.93
CA GLU A 119 6.04 -11.28 8.13
C GLU A 119 5.74 -12.23 9.28
N HIS A 120 4.66 -13.01 9.18
CA HIS A 120 4.26 -13.97 10.18
C HIS A 120 4.50 -15.39 9.69
N ASP A 121 5.06 -16.24 10.56
CA ASP A 121 5.57 -17.57 10.20
C ASP A 121 4.43 -18.48 9.73
N TRP A 122 3.25 -18.31 10.32
CA TRP A 122 2.11 -19.15 10.04
C TRP A 122 1.46 -18.83 8.67
N PRO A 123 1.08 -17.58 8.35
CA PRO A 123 0.75 -17.21 6.98
C PRO A 123 1.85 -17.53 5.97
N LEU A 124 3.14 -17.38 6.32
CA LEU A 124 4.25 -17.74 5.44
C LEU A 124 4.29 -19.25 5.14
N LYS A 125 4.11 -20.11 6.15
CA LYS A 125 3.99 -21.57 5.98
C LYS A 125 2.81 -21.94 5.09
N ARG A 126 1.66 -21.28 5.25
CA ARG A 126 0.50 -21.50 4.37
C ARG A 126 0.74 -21.01 2.96
N PHE A 127 1.32 -19.83 2.81
CA PHE A 127 1.73 -19.35 1.50
C PHE A 127 2.65 -20.37 0.82
N LEU A 128 3.65 -20.93 1.52
CA LEU A 128 4.50 -21.97 0.96
C LEU A 128 3.69 -23.22 0.55
N ASN A 129 2.96 -23.81 1.50
CA ASN A 129 2.35 -25.14 1.34
C ASN A 129 1.08 -25.13 0.49
N GLU A 130 0.20 -24.17 0.71
CA GLU A 130 -1.13 -24.10 0.11
C GLU A 130 -1.15 -23.30 -1.19
N TYR A 131 -0.31 -22.27 -1.30
CA TYR A 131 -0.26 -21.43 -2.49
C TYR A 131 0.92 -21.76 -3.40
N TYR A 132 2.16 -21.57 -2.92
CA TYR A 132 3.39 -21.59 -3.71
C TYR A 132 3.67 -22.96 -4.33
N LEU A 133 3.62 -24.02 -3.53
CA LEU A 133 3.89 -25.37 -4.01
C LEU A 133 2.77 -25.92 -4.89
N LYS A 134 1.51 -25.66 -4.53
CA LYS A 134 0.34 -26.26 -5.21
C LYS A 134 -0.10 -25.48 -6.45
N SER A 135 -0.05 -24.15 -6.39
CA SER A 135 -0.86 -23.32 -7.28
C SER A 135 -0.12 -22.12 -7.88
N ALA A 136 1.00 -21.65 -7.31
CA ALA A 136 1.67 -20.46 -7.81
C ALA A 136 2.02 -20.58 -9.31
N PRO A 137 1.53 -19.66 -10.16
CA PRO A 137 1.88 -19.63 -11.56
C PRO A 137 3.35 -19.25 -11.73
N LYS A 138 3.96 -19.70 -12.84
CA LYS A 138 5.33 -19.33 -13.25
C LYS A 138 6.43 -19.70 -12.23
N VAL A 139 6.19 -20.71 -11.39
CA VAL A 139 7.21 -21.30 -10.49
C VAL A 139 7.63 -22.66 -11.04
N THR A 140 8.93 -22.89 -11.22
CA THR A 140 9.43 -24.16 -11.76
C THR A 140 9.39 -25.28 -10.70
N ASN A 141 9.37 -26.53 -11.14
CA ASN A 141 9.45 -27.67 -10.21
C ASN A 141 10.75 -27.65 -9.38
N LYS A 142 11.86 -27.17 -9.97
CA LYS A 142 13.13 -27.01 -9.27
C LYS A 142 13.01 -26.01 -8.11
N ASP A 143 12.37 -24.86 -8.34
CA ASP A 143 12.17 -23.84 -7.31
C ASP A 143 11.25 -24.36 -6.20
N LYS A 144 10.20 -25.11 -6.56
CA LYS A 144 9.31 -25.78 -5.58
C LYS A 144 10.05 -26.80 -4.72
N THR A 145 10.92 -27.62 -5.32
CA THR A 145 11.73 -28.57 -4.56
C THR A 145 12.69 -27.86 -3.61
N ALA A 146 13.37 -26.81 -4.07
CA ALA A 146 14.26 -26.01 -3.22
C ALA A 146 13.50 -25.37 -2.06
N ALA A 147 12.34 -24.76 -2.33
CA ALA A 147 11.49 -24.13 -1.32
C ALA A 147 10.96 -25.12 -0.28
N ARG A 148 10.70 -26.37 -0.67
CA ARG A 148 10.22 -27.42 0.25
C ARG A 148 11.28 -27.87 1.25
N THR A 149 12.55 -27.84 0.87
CA THR A 149 13.67 -28.35 1.68
C THR A 149 14.36 -27.28 2.52
N MET A 150 14.13 -26.00 2.23
CA MET A 150 14.73 -24.89 2.98
C MET A 150 13.93 -24.57 4.24
N ASP A 151 14.63 -23.98 5.22
CA ASP A 151 13.96 -23.35 6.37
C ASP A 151 13.02 -22.23 5.88
N VAL A 152 11.86 -22.13 6.52
CA VAL A 152 10.82 -21.16 6.15
C VAL A 152 11.32 -19.71 6.29
N GLU A 153 12.23 -19.43 7.22
CA GLU A 153 12.82 -18.10 7.36
C GLU A 153 13.67 -17.70 6.15
N LEU A 154 14.42 -18.65 5.59
CA LEU A 154 15.23 -18.42 4.39
C LEU A 154 14.36 -18.28 3.14
N PHE A 155 13.14 -18.81 3.15
CA PHE A 155 12.18 -18.67 2.08
C PHE A 155 11.51 -17.28 2.04
N ARG A 156 11.42 -16.58 3.19
CA ARG A 156 10.69 -15.32 3.33
C ARG A 156 11.04 -14.24 2.29
N PRO A 157 12.32 -13.97 1.97
CA PRO A 157 12.67 -12.99 0.94
C PRO A 157 12.16 -13.37 -0.46
N ALA A 158 12.21 -14.67 -0.79
CA ALA A 158 11.70 -15.18 -2.07
C ALA A 158 10.18 -15.06 -2.15
N ALA A 159 9.48 -15.36 -1.06
CA ALA A 159 8.02 -15.18 -0.95
C ALA A 159 7.62 -13.70 -1.15
N ARG A 160 8.31 -12.77 -0.47
CA ARG A 160 8.07 -11.32 -0.62
C ARG A 160 8.27 -10.83 -2.06
N ASN A 161 9.35 -11.26 -2.72
CA ASN A 161 9.64 -10.89 -4.11
C ASN A 161 8.64 -11.51 -5.10
N TYR A 162 8.14 -12.71 -4.81
CA TYR A 162 7.07 -13.31 -5.60
C TYR A 162 5.79 -12.46 -5.50
N VAL A 163 5.34 -12.16 -4.29
CA VAL A 163 4.10 -11.40 -4.05
C VAL A 163 4.18 -9.96 -4.56
N SER A 164 5.34 -9.30 -4.49
CA SER A 164 5.49 -7.94 -5.01
C SER A 164 5.32 -7.83 -6.53
N ARG A 165 5.34 -8.96 -7.26
CA ARG A 165 5.09 -9.02 -8.70
C ARG A 165 3.66 -9.46 -9.03
N MET A 166 2.86 -9.73 -8.02
CA MET A 166 1.46 -10.10 -8.18
C MET A 166 0.57 -8.87 -8.31
N THR A 167 -0.51 -9.04 -9.06
CA THR A 167 -1.53 -8.03 -9.32
C THR A 167 -2.87 -8.56 -8.83
N PHE A 168 -3.58 -7.77 -8.03
CA PHE A 168 -4.82 -8.16 -7.34
C PHE A 168 -6.06 -7.44 -7.91
N HIS A 169 -6.04 -7.04 -9.19
CA HIS A 169 -7.20 -6.44 -9.84
C HIS A 169 -8.32 -7.43 -10.19
N ASN A 170 -8.05 -8.75 -10.29
CA ASN A 170 -9.06 -9.75 -10.65
C ASN A 170 -9.43 -10.68 -9.48
N VAL A 171 -10.71 -11.04 -9.43
CA VAL A 171 -11.33 -11.86 -8.38
C VAL A 171 -10.63 -13.21 -8.19
N LYS A 172 -10.31 -13.90 -9.29
CA LYS A 172 -9.67 -15.22 -9.24
C LYS A 172 -8.32 -15.19 -8.53
N THR A 173 -7.50 -14.17 -8.76
CA THR A 173 -6.22 -14.01 -8.07
C THR A 173 -6.43 -13.75 -6.58
N ILE A 174 -7.38 -12.88 -6.24
CA ILE A 174 -7.72 -12.55 -4.85
C ILE A 174 -8.14 -13.81 -4.10
N GLU A 175 -9.17 -14.50 -4.59
CA GLU A 175 -9.73 -15.70 -3.95
C GLU A 175 -8.69 -16.82 -3.84
N ARG A 176 -7.91 -17.05 -4.89
CA ARG A 176 -6.88 -18.08 -4.89
C ARG A 176 -5.77 -17.80 -3.89
N TYR A 177 -5.29 -16.56 -3.84
CA TYR A 177 -4.20 -16.19 -2.93
C TYR A 177 -4.69 -16.18 -1.48
N PHE A 178 -5.69 -15.36 -1.17
CA PHE A 178 -6.14 -15.17 0.20
C PHE A 178 -6.87 -16.40 0.74
N GLY A 179 -7.58 -17.16 -0.09
CA GLY A 179 -8.16 -18.44 0.31
C GLY A 179 -7.12 -19.52 0.65
N ALA A 180 -5.91 -19.43 0.09
CA ALA A 180 -4.82 -20.33 0.44
C ALA A 180 -4.05 -19.85 1.68
N VAL A 181 -3.73 -18.56 1.74
CA VAL A 181 -2.85 -17.98 2.76
C VAL A 181 -3.54 -17.80 4.10
N LEU A 182 -4.80 -17.35 4.12
CA LEU A 182 -5.54 -17.11 5.36
C LEU A 182 -6.02 -18.43 5.98
N HIS A 183 -5.94 -18.53 7.31
CA HIS A 183 -6.49 -19.64 8.06
C HIS A 183 -8.01 -19.58 8.12
N ILE A 184 -8.55 -18.38 8.29
CA ILE A 184 -9.99 -18.12 8.26
C ILE A 184 -10.35 -17.81 6.80
N PRO A 185 -11.12 -18.67 6.11
CA PRO A 185 -11.51 -18.41 4.73
C PRO A 185 -12.28 -17.07 4.66
N PRO A 186 -11.79 -16.09 3.88
CA PRO A 186 -12.43 -14.80 3.80
C PRO A 186 -13.73 -14.89 3.02
N VAL A 187 -14.76 -14.16 3.47
CA VAL A 187 -15.98 -13.91 2.69
C VAL A 187 -15.98 -12.43 2.32
N TRP A 188 -15.45 -12.12 1.14
CA TRP A 188 -15.29 -10.75 0.65
C TRP A 188 -16.28 -10.45 -0.46
N PRO A 189 -16.78 -9.20 -0.57
CA PRO A 189 -17.72 -8.80 -1.62
C PRO A 189 -16.98 -8.60 -2.97
N THR A 190 -16.47 -9.69 -3.56
CA THR A 190 -15.64 -9.66 -4.78
C THR A 190 -16.46 -9.60 -6.06
N GLU A 191 -17.75 -9.96 -6.02
CA GLU A 191 -18.65 -10.02 -7.19
C GLU A 191 -18.61 -8.74 -8.07
N PRO A 192 -18.61 -7.52 -7.51
CA PRO A 192 -18.60 -6.31 -8.33
C PRO A 192 -17.26 -6.02 -9.01
N LEU A 193 -16.17 -6.68 -8.59
CA LEU A 193 -14.82 -6.39 -9.06
C LEU A 193 -14.58 -6.83 -10.50
N GLY A 194 -15.30 -7.85 -10.99
CA GLY A 194 -15.18 -8.27 -12.39
C GLY A 194 -15.47 -7.09 -13.33
N ILE A 195 -16.66 -6.49 -13.17
CA ILE A 195 -17.07 -5.32 -13.95
C ILE A 195 -16.13 -4.13 -13.73
N ILE A 196 -15.74 -3.86 -12.49
CA ILE A 196 -14.84 -2.73 -12.16
C ILE A 196 -13.47 -2.91 -12.83
N SER A 197 -12.92 -4.12 -12.81
CA SER A 197 -11.63 -4.44 -13.43
C SER A 197 -11.71 -4.33 -14.96
N ASP A 198 -12.80 -4.78 -15.56
CA ASP A 198 -12.99 -4.68 -17.02
C ASP A 198 -13.07 -3.22 -17.45
N TRP A 199 -13.85 -2.40 -16.74
CA TRP A 199 -13.95 -0.97 -16.99
C TRP A 199 -12.62 -0.25 -16.80
N ARG A 200 -11.86 -0.62 -15.76
CA ARG A 200 -10.51 -0.08 -15.55
C ARG A 200 -9.60 -0.43 -16.73
N ASN A 201 -9.68 -1.66 -17.25
CA ASN A 201 -8.89 -2.08 -18.42
C ASN A 201 -9.28 -1.32 -19.69
N ASP A 202 -10.58 -1.13 -19.94
CA ASP A 202 -11.07 -0.34 -21.07
C ASP A 202 -10.57 1.11 -20.99
N LEU A 203 -10.66 1.73 -19.81
CA LEU A 203 -10.20 3.11 -19.57
C LEU A 203 -8.69 3.27 -19.78
N VAL A 204 -7.87 2.30 -19.33
CA VAL A 204 -6.40 2.41 -19.36
C VAL A 204 -5.79 1.92 -20.68
N HIS A 205 -6.33 0.85 -21.27
CA HIS A 205 -5.69 0.18 -22.41
C HIS A 205 -6.39 0.41 -23.75
N ARG A 206 -7.64 0.89 -23.73
CA ARG A 206 -8.46 1.10 -24.93
C ARG A 206 -9.00 2.54 -25.02
N ASN A 207 -8.37 3.46 -24.30
CA ASN A 207 -8.76 4.88 -24.26
C ASN A 207 -10.24 5.11 -23.88
N GLY A 208 -10.78 4.25 -23.01
CA GLY A 208 -12.17 4.32 -22.57
C GLY A 208 -13.17 3.82 -23.60
N VAL A 209 -12.78 2.83 -24.42
CA VAL A 209 -13.65 2.14 -25.36
C VAL A 209 -13.61 0.64 -25.04
N ASP A 210 -14.74 -0.05 -25.09
CA ASP A 210 -14.75 -1.50 -24.82
C ASP A 210 -14.39 -2.36 -26.05
N GLU A 211 -14.56 -3.67 -25.96
CA GLU A 211 -14.27 -4.60 -27.07
C GLU A 211 -15.25 -4.60 -28.23
N HIS A 212 -16.32 -3.82 -28.11
CA HIS A 212 -17.34 -3.64 -29.13
C HIS A 212 -17.38 -2.20 -29.65
N ASP A 213 -16.28 -1.45 -29.46
CA ASP A 213 -16.14 -0.05 -29.85
C ASP A 213 -17.15 0.89 -29.16
N VAL A 214 -17.65 0.53 -27.98
CA VAL A 214 -18.59 1.35 -27.20
C VAL A 214 -17.83 2.22 -26.18
N PRO A 215 -18.00 3.56 -26.19
CA PRO A 215 -17.37 4.44 -25.21
C PRO A 215 -17.85 4.19 -23.77
N ARG A 216 -16.91 4.16 -22.84
CA ARG A 216 -17.13 4.09 -21.39
C ARG A 216 -17.20 5.49 -20.80
N GLY A 217 -18.42 5.99 -20.59
CA GLY A 217 -18.66 7.20 -19.81
C GLY A 217 -18.61 6.92 -18.31
N ILE A 218 -17.86 7.74 -17.56
CA ILE A 218 -17.89 7.72 -16.09
C ILE A 218 -18.57 8.99 -15.57
N SER A 219 -19.76 8.81 -15.01
CA SER A 219 -20.50 9.81 -14.25
C SER A 219 -20.07 9.84 -12.78
N ALA A 220 -20.44 10.92 -12.08
CA ALA A 220 -20.28 11.03 -10.62
C ALA A 220 -20.91 9.83 -9.87
N GLN A 221 -22.10 9.37 -10.30
CA GLN A 221 -22.77 8.23 -9.69
C GLN A 221 -21.99 6.92 -9.87
N GLN A 222 -21.42 6.70 -11.06
CA GLN A 222 -20.59 5.51 -11.31
C GLN A 222 -19.31 5.54 -10.49
N LEU A 223 -18.67 6.72 -10.35
CA LEU A 223 -17.52 6.88 -9.48
C LEU A 223 -17.91 6.61 -8.01
N GLN A 224 -19.00 7.20 -7.50
CA GLN A 224 -19.49 6.98 -6.14
C GLN A 224 -19.75 5.50 -5.86
N ASN A 225 -20.44 4.81 -6.77
CA ASN A 225 -20.73 3.38 -6.64
C ASN A 225 -19.44 2.54 -6.63
N THR A 226 -18.43 2.94 -7.41
CA THR A 226 -17.14 2.25 -7.46
C THR A 226 -16.34 2.46 -6.18
N LEU A 227 -16.28 3.71 -5.70
CA LEU A 227 -15.63 4.04 -4.42
C LEU A 227 -16.26 3.28 -3.27
N GLN A 228 -17.60 3.17 -3.23
CA GLN A 228 -18.29 2.40 -2.20
C GLN A 228 -17.91 0.92 -2.26
N LYS A 229 -18.00 0.28 -3.43
CA LYS A 229 -17.67 -1.15 -3.61
C LYS A 229 -16.21 -1.47 -3.27
N VAL A 230 -15.29 -0.59 -3.66
CA VAL A 230 -13.87 -0.69 -3.30
C VAL A 230 -13.68 -0.53 -1.79
N SER A 231 -14.35 0.45 -1.17
CA SER A 231 -14.29 0.66 0.28
C SER A 231 -14.81 -0.57 1.04
N ASP A 232 -15.98 -1.09 0.65
CA ASP A 232 -16.61 -2.27 1.27
C ASP A 232 -15.68 -3.49 1.22
N LEU A 233 -15.00 -3.70 0.08
CA LEU A 233 -14.02 -4.76 -0.04
C LEU A 233 -12.81 -4.54 0.87
N ILE A 234 -12.23 -3.34 0.87
CA ILE A 234 -11.07 -3.02 1.71
C ILE A 234 -11.42 -3.18 3.20
N GLU A 235 -12.61 -2.77 3.63
CA GLU A 235 -13.07 -2.94 5.00
C GLU A 235 -13.28 -4.41 5.38
N ALA A 236 -13.93 -5.20 4.51
CA ALA A 236 -14.08 -6.65 4.73
C ALA A 236 -12.74 -7.38 4.78
N ALA A 237 -11.80 -6.98 3.91
CA ALA A 237 -10.45 -7.48 3.89
C ALA A 237 -9.67 -7.11 5.15
N ASP A 238 -9.69 -5.85 5.59
CA ASP A 238 -8.99 -5.40 6.81
C ASP A 238 -9.43 -6.21 8.04
N ILE A 239 -10.75 -6.41 8.21
CA ILE A 239 -11.28 -7.22 9.31
C ILE A 239 -10.68 -8.63 9.29
N SER A 240 -10.73 -9.29 8.13
CA SER A 240 -10.25 -10.66 7.98
C SER A 240 -8.73 -10.76 8.19
N LEU A 241 -7.98 -9.82 7.61
CA LEU A 241 -6.51 -9.78 7.67
C LEU A 241 -6.01 -9.47 9.08
N ARG A 242 -6.66 -8.56 9.80
CA ARG A 242 -6.33 -8.26 11.19
C ARG A 242 -6.65 -9.44 12.11
N GLN A 243 -7.79 -10.10 11.92
CA GLN A 243 -8.12 -11.32 12.65
C GLN A 243 -7.08 -12.43 12.42
N GLU A 244 -6.64 -12.62 11.17
CA GLU A 244 -5.57 -13.57 10.85
C GLU A 244 -4.29 -13.24 11.62
N VAL A 245 -3.89 -11.98 11.60
CA VAL A 245 -2.70 -11.50 12.30
C VAL A 245 -2.83 -11.63 13.82
N ASP A 246 -3.99 -11.31 14.40
CA ASP A 246 -4.27 -11.38 15.84
C ASP A 246 -4.27 -12.80 16.41
N TYR A 247 -4.75 -13.76 15.62
CA TYR A 247 -4.87 -15.16 16.01
C TYR A 247 -3.66 -16.00 15.61
N PHE A 248 -3.03 -15.71 14.47
CA PHE A 248 -1.98 -16.53 13.88
C PHE A 248 -0.64 -15.80 13.70
N GLY A 249 -0.53 -14.55 14.15
CA GLY A 249 0.72 -13.79 14.19
C GLY A 249 1.77 -14.39 15.15
N ASN A 250 3.00 -13.90 15.04
CA ASN A 250 4.17 -14.48 15.72
C ASN A 250 4.16 -14.35 17.25
N TRP A 251 3.29 -13.51 17.82
CA TRP A 251 3.14 -13.36 19.28
C TRP A 251 2.27 -14.44 19.94
N ARG A 252 1.63 -15.32 19.15
CA ARG A 252 0.86 -16.45 19.65
C ARG A 252 1.71 -17.72 19.58
N ASN A 253 1.75 -18.49 20.67
CA ASN A 253 2.36 -19.82 20.67
C ASN A 253 1.46 -20.84 19.93
N GLU A 254 2.03 -21.99 19.59
CA GLU A 254 1.36 -23.04 18.80
C GLU A 254 0.09 -23.57 19.49
N GLU A 255 0.13 -23.74 20.81
CA GLU A 255 -0.99 -24.21 21.62
C GLU A 255 -2.19 -23.24 21.58
N ASN A 256 -1.93 -21.93 21.72
CA ASN A 256 -2.97 -20.91 21.60
C ASN A 256 -3.60 -20.90 20.21
N ARG A 257 -2.80 -21.09 19.16
CA ARG A 257 -3.32 -21.15 17.77
C ARG A 257 -4.20 -22.38 17.55
N ALA A 258 -3.80 -23.55 18.07
CA ALA A 258 -4.57 -24.78 17.96
C ALA A 258 -5.92 -24.68 18.68
N ILE A 259 -5.94 -24.07 19.88
CA ILE A 259 -7.18 -23.81 20.63
C ILE A 259 -8.11 -22.89 19.84
N ILE A 260 -7.58 -21.80 19.28
CA ILE A 260 -8.37 -20.85 18.49
C ILE A 260 -8.92 -21.52 17.21
N ALA A 261 -8.10 -22.27 16.48
CA ALA A 261 -8.53 -23.00 15.29
C ALA A 261 -9.68 -23.98 15.60
N SER A 262 -9.54 -24.73 16.71
CA SER A 262 -10.60 -25.64 17.18
C SER A 262 -11.87 -24.89 17.58
N ALA A 263 -11.77 -23.76 18.28
CA ALA A 263 -12.91 -22.95 18.70
C ALA A 263 -13.65 -22.32 17.51
N LEU A 264 -12.94 -22.01 16.43
CA LEU A 264 -13.52 -21.46 15.21
C LEU A 264 -14.06 -22.53 14.25
N ASN A 265 -14.06 -23.82 14.65
CA ASN A 265 -14.39 -24.97 13.80
C ASN A 265 -13.61 -25.00 12.47
N ILE A 266 -12.40 -24.45 12.48
CA ILE A 266 -11.50 -24.50 11.34
C ILE A 266 -10.81 -25.86 11.41
N SER A 267 -11.10 -26.75 10.46
CA SER A 267 -10.44 -28.05 10.42
C SER A 267 -8.92 -27.86 10.39
N PRO A 268 -8.15 -28.60 11.21
CA PRO A 268 -6.72 -28.70 11.00
C PRO A 268 -6.51 -29.38 9.64
N VAL A 269 -6.25 -28.59 8.60
CA VAL A 269 -5.96 -29.14 7.28
C VAL A 269 -4.57 -29.76 7.35
N GLY A 270 -4.51 -31.08 7.53
CA GLY A 270 -3.26 -31.82 7.72
C GLY A 270 -3.39 -33.34 7.84
N GLU A 271 -4.58 -33.92 8.04
CA GLU A 271 -4.77 -35.37 7.87
C GLU A 271 -5.55 -35.63 6.58
N SER A 272 -4.80 -35.98 5.55
CA SER A 272 -5.34 -36.62 4.36
C SER A 272 -5.63 -38.08 4.72
N HIS A 273 -6.87 -38.52 4.53
CA HIS A 273 -7.16 -39.93 4.25
C HIS A 273 -6.60 -40.33 2.88
#